data_AF-A0A521UB61-F1
#
_entry.id   AF-A0A521UB61-F1
#
_cell.length_a   1.000
_cell.length_b   1.000
_cell.length_c   1.000
_cell.angle_alpha   90.00
_cell.angle_beta   90.00
_cell.angle_gamma   90.00
#
_symmetry.space_group_name_H-M   'P 1'
#
loop_
_entity.id
_entity.type
_entity.pdbx_description
1 polymer ?
#
loop_
_entity_poly.entity_id
_entity_poly.type
_entity_poly.pdbx_seq_one_letter_code
_entity_poly.pdbx_strand_id
1 'polypeptide(L)'
;MKQCTVCGAPMPPNELICGHCGRAHYGATCERCGQSAPTVVRGGTVVCSACGATRGPLSAVPLNLVGSAHRVGGVLTGVLAWAVLLGGIAFGGIVGVVVALVAAALSVSAWVGFGTGVVIGGVAALAALLLLSASRRLQARGVEVKDSASEQAILAMAAARKGVLTTAEVAHNLQLPLRDADRLLSSMGERGRAQLEVNAEGLLQYTFRGVSQDERTGVRVAPSDPGAEARARVDEEFAEMAAKRREGRL
;
A
#
# COMPACT_ATOMS: atom_id res chain seq x y z
N MET A 1 -20.67 -3.36 17.03
CA MET A 1 -20.15 -2.54 15.90
C MET A 1 -18.72 -2.14 16.25
N LYS A 2 -17.80 -2.12 15.29
CA LYS A 2 -16.43 -1.68 15.53
C LYS A 2 -16.24 -0.28 14.95
N GLN A 3 -15.43 0.56 15.58
CA GLN A 3 -15.08 1.87 15.03
C GLN A 3 -13.81 1.76 14.19
N CYS A 4 -13.75 2.51 13.09
CA CYS A 4 -12.54 2.66 12.30
C CYS A 4 -11.47 3.32 13.17
N THR A 5 -10.36 2.62 13.42
CA THR A 5 -9.22 3.15 14.20
C THR A 5 -8.55 4.36 13.56
N VAL A 6 -8.85 4.68 12.28
CA VAL A 6 -8.26 5.82 11.58
C VAL A 6 -9.19 7.03 11.52
N CYS A 7 -10.49 6.85 11.27
CA CYS A 7 -11.45 7.96 11.15
C CYS A 7 -12.60 7.95 12.17
N GLY A 8 -12.67 6.96 13.06
CA GLY A 8 -13.72 6.82 14.08
C GLY A 8 -15.09 6.37 13.54
N ALA A 9 -15.27 6.27 12.22
CA ALA A 9 -16.55 5.89 11.62
C ALA A 9 -17.01 4.49 12.06
N PRO A 10 -18.31 4.27 12.30
CA PRO A 10 -18.84 2.96 12.63
C PRO A 10 -18.70 2.03 11.42
N MET A 11 -18.26 0.80 11.66
CA MET A 11 -18.19 -0.28 10.67
C MET A 11 -18.98 -1.50 11.13
N PRO A 12 -19.58 -2.25 10.18
CA PRO A 12 -20.07 -3.59 10.41
C PRO A 12 -18.96 -4.48 10.98
N PRO A 13 -19.27 -5.42 11.89
CA PRO A 13 -18.27 -6.27 12.53
C PRO A 13 -17.43 -7.08 11.52
N ASN A 14 -18.02 -7.45 10.38
CA ASN A 14 -17.40 -8.31 9.37
C ASN A 14 -16.72 -7.53 8.23
N GLU A 15 -16.79 -6.18 8.22
CA GLU A 15 -16.20 -5.39 7.13
C GLU A 15 -14.72 -5.11 7.43
N LEU A 16 -13.84 -5.52 6.53
CA LEU A 16 -12.39 -5.30 6.66
C LEU A 16 -11.96 -3.95 6.13
N ILE A 17 -12.79 -3.26 5.34
CA ILE A 17 -12.46 -1.98 4.72
C ILE A 17 -13.47 -0.96 5.21
N CYS A 18 -12.99 0.17 5.70
CA CYS A 18 -13.90 1.25 6.10
C CYS A 18 -14.54 1.88 4.87
N GLY A 19 -15.86 1.79 4.74
CA GLY A 19 -16.60 2.47 3.66
C GLY A 19 -16.43 4.00 3.64
N HIS A 20 -16.01 4.61 4.76
CA HIS A 20 -15.80 6.05 4.83
C HIS A 20 -14.40 6.48 4.36
N CYS A 21 -13.33 5.87 4.87
CA CYS A 21 -11.94 6.30 4.57
C CYS A 21 -11.19 5.37 3.62
N GLY A 22 -11.78 4.23 3.23
CA GLY A 22 -11.18 3.24 2.33
C GLY A 22 -10.02 2.45 2.92
N ARG A 23 -9.67 2.65 4.20
CA ARG A 23 -8.55 1.91 4.82
C ARG A 23 -8.98 0.53 5.30
N ALA A 24 -8.08 -0.43 5.10
CA ALA A 24 -8.23 -1.77 5.62
C ALA A 24 -7.94 -1.80 7.13
N HIS A 25 -8.86 -2.41 7.89
CA HIS A 25 -8.70 -2.79 9.28
C HIS A 25 -8.33 -4.26 9.33
N TYR A 26 -7.04 -4.53 9.46
CA TYR A 26 -6.56 -5.89 9.67
C TYR A 26 -7.06 -6.37 11.04
N GLY A 27 -7.88 -7.42 11.02
CA GLY A 27 -8.47 -8.02 12.21
C GLY A 27 -7.42 -8.62 13.15
N ALA A 28 -7.73 -8.55 14.44
CA ALA A 28 -6.97 -9.03 15.59
C ALA A 28 -5.55 -8.45 15.72
N THR A 29 -5.40 -7.61 16.75
CA THR A 29 -4.13 -7.25 17.36
C THR A 29 -3.27 -8.50 17.58
N CYS A 30 -1.98 -8.43 17.28
CA CYS A 30 -1.11 -9.58 17.51
C CYS A 30 -1.10 -9.95 19.00
N GLU A 31 -1.39 -11.20 19.36
CA GLU A 31 -1.30 -11.65 20.75
C GLU A 31 0.12 -11.56 21.33
N ARG A 32 1.14 -11.65 20.47
CA ARG A 32 2.55 -11.59 20.88
C ARG A 32 3.07 -10.16 21.10
N CYS A 33 2.82 -9.24 20.15
CA CYS A 33 3.38 -7.87 20.22
C CYS A 33 2.35 -6.79 20.51
N GLY A 34 1.06 -7.11 20.60
CA GLY A 34 0.00 -6.13 20.86
C GLY A 34 -0.19 -5.10 19.74
N GLN A 35 0.43 -5.28 18.56
CA GLN A 35 0.29 -4.35 17.44
C GLN A 35 -0.70 -4.85 16.39
N SER A 36 -1.45 -3.90 15.83
CA SER A 36 -2.37 -4.06 14.70
C SER A 36 -1.58 -4.18 13.40
N ALA A 37 -0.85 -5.27 13.25
CA ALA A 37 0.00 -5.51 12.10
C ALA A 37 -0.63 -6.54 11.15
N PRO A 38 -0.57 -6.31 9.83
CA PRO A 38 -1.04 -7.28 8.85
C PRO A 38 -0.18 -8.56 8.87
N THR A 39 -0.73 -9.67 8.36
CA THR A 39 -0.02 -10.95 8.31
C THR A 39 0.65 -11.17 6.95
N VAL A 40 1.75 -11.94 6.94
CA VAL A 40 2.52 -12.32 5.75
C VAL A 40 2.74 -13.83 5.78
N VAL A 41 2.60 -14.53 4.67
CA VAL A 41 2.94 -15.97 4.58
C VAL A 41 4.44 -16.14 4.37
N ARG A 42 5.15 -16.79 5.29
CA ARG A 42 6.56 -17.21 5.11
C ARG A 42 6.67 -18.72 5.26
N GLY A 43 7.19 -19.40 4.23
CA GLY A 43 7.42 -20.84 4.27
C GLY A 43 6.15 -21.67 4.58
N GLY A 44 4.97 -21.23 4.10
CA GLY A 44 3.70 -21.90 4.36
C GLY A 44 3.02 -21.55 5.70
N THR A 45 3.66 -20.74 6.55
CA THR A 45 3.07 -20.27 7.82
C THR A 45 2.69 -18.80 7.73
N VAL A 46 1.58 -18.41 8.36
CA VAL A 46 1.15 -17.00 8.46
C VAL A 46 1.87 -16.38 9.65
N VAL A 47 2.65 -15.32 9.44
CA VAL A 47 3.39 -14.61 10.49
C VAL A 47 2.96 -13.14 10.57
N CYS A 48 3.09 -12.56 11.76
CA CYS A 48 2.88 -11.13 12.00
C CYS A 48 3.98 -10.31 11.28
N SER A 49 3.61 -9.32 10.46
CA SER A 49 4.60 -8.46 9.77
C SER A 49 5.46 -7.62 10.73
N ALA A 50 4.93 -7.27 11.91
CA ALA A 50 5.66 -6.45 12.89
C ALA A 50 6.69 -7.25 13.70
N CYS A 51 6.28 -8.40 14.27
CA CYS A 51 7.14 -9.17 15.21
C CYS A 51 7.59 -10.55 14.71
N GLY A 52 7.10 -11.01 13.56
CA GLY A 52 7.44 -12.33 13.02
C GLY A 52 6.78 -13.54 13.71
N ALA A 53 5.94 -13.33 14.74
CA ALA A 53 5.26 -14.43 15.42
C ALA A 53 4.24 -15.12 14.50
N THR A 54 4.18 -16.45 14.54
CA THR A 54 3.20 -17.26 13.81
C THR A 54 1.78 -16.97 14.31
N ARG A 55 0.85 -16.83 13.37
CA ARG A 55 -0.59 -16.74 13.64
C ARG A 55 -1.32 -17.90 12.97
N GLY A 56 -2.52 -18.22 13.46
CA GLY A 56 -3.35 -19.26 12.87
C GLY A 56 -3.64 -18.99 11.38
N PRO A 57 -3.76 -20.04 10.54
CA PRO A 57 -3.86 -19.94 9.08
C PRO A 57 -5.09 -19.19 8.56
N LEU A 58 -6.07 -18.92 9.42
CA LEU A 58 -7.34 -18.24 9.10
C LEU A 58 -7.47 -16.85 9.73
N SER A 59 -6.42 -16.32 10.37
CA SER A 59 -6.53 -15.09 11.17
C SER A 59 -6.59 -13.79 10.37
N ALA A 60 -6.18 -13.78 9.10
CA ALA A 60 -6.36 -12.66 8.16
C ALA A 60 -5.92 -13.05 6.75
N VAL A 61 -6.41 -12.33 5.72
CA VAL A 61 -5.89 -12.42 4.35
C VAL A 61 -4.45 -11.88 4.34
N PRO A 62 -3.44 -12.70 4.00
CA PRO A 62 -2.05 -12.28 4.12
C PRO A 62 -1.68 -11.30 3.01
N LEU A 63 -0.89 -10.28 3.34
CA LEU A 63 -0.51 -9.19 2.45
C LEU A 63 0.19 -9.65 1.18
N ASN A 64 0.97 -10.71 1.24
CA ASN A 64 1.65 -11.27 0.09
C ASN A 64 0.72 -12.05 -0.86
N LEU A 65 -0.53 -12.33 -0.44
CA LEU A 65 -1.59 -12.73 -1.37
C LEU A 65 -2.40 -11.53 -1.91
N VAL A 66 -2.47 -10.44 -1.16
CA VAL A 66 -3.10 -9.19 -1.61
C VAL A 66 -2.24 -8.57 -2.74
N GLY A 67 -2.67 -8.79 -3.99
CA GLY A 67 -2.01 -8.30 -5.19
C GLY A 67 -1.32 -9.38 -6.03
N SER A 68 -0.98 -10.55 -5.47
CA SER A 68 -0.49 -11.67 -6.28
C SER A 68 -1.60 -12.26 -7.15
N ALA A 69 -2.85 -12.24 -6.66
CA ALA A 69 -4.03 -12.55 -7.46
C ALA A 69 -4.13 -11.66 -8.73
N HIS A 70 -3.70 -10.39 -8.65
CA HIS A 70 -3.67 -9.51 -9.83
C HIS A 70 -2.48 -9.79 -10.76
N ARG A 71 -1.34 -10.25 -10.24
CA ARG A 71 -0.18 -10.58 -11.07
C ARG A 71 -0.42 -11.87 -11.86
N VAL A 72 -0.97 -12.90 -11.20
CA VAL A 72 -1.37 -14.15 -11.85
C VAL A 72 -2.60 -13.92 -12.74
N GLY A 73 -3.59 -13.18 -12.24
CA GLY A 73 -4.78 -12.82 -12.99
C GLY A 73 -4.47 -11.97 -14.22
N GLY A 74 -3.49 -11.06 -14.16
CA GLY A 74 -3.08 -10.23 -15.29
C GLY A 74 -2.46 -11.02 -16.44
N VAL A 75 -1.59 -11.99 -16.11
CA VAL A 75 -0.99 -12.86 -17.13
C VAL A 75 -2.03 -13.82 -17.71
N LEU A 76 -2.83 -14.48 -16.85
CA LEU A 76 -3.89 -15.38 -17.31
C LEU A 76 -4.96 -14.66 -18.13
N THR A 77 -5.40 -13.47 -17.70
CA THR A 77 -6.38 -12.68 -18.46
C THR A 77 -5.80 -12.18 -19.77
N GLY A 78 -4.50 -11.86 -19.83
CA GLY A 78 -3.81 -11.54 -21.07
C GLY A 78 -3.81 -12.71 -22.06
N VAL A 79 -3.46 -13.91 -21.60
CA VAL A 79 -3.48 -15.13 -22.42
C VAL A 79 -4.90 -15.49 -22.84
N LEU A 80 -5.87 -15.43 -21.92
CA LEU A 80 -7.28 -15.66 -22.22
C LEU A 80 -7.83 -14.63 -23.21
N ALA A 81 -7.48 -13.36 -23.07
CA ALA A 81 -7.90 -12.32 -24.00
C ALA A 81 -7.35 -12.57 -25.40
N TRP A 82 -6.06 -12.93 -25.52
CA TRP A 82 -5.48 -13.34 -26.80
C TRP A 82 -6.11 -14.61 -27.36
N ALA A 83 -6.39 -15.60 -26.52
CA ALA A 83 -7.05 -16.84 -26.93
C ALA A 83 -8.49 -16.59 -27.41
N VAL A 84 -9.26 -15.75 -26.72
CA VAL A 84 -10.62 -15.35 -27.13
C VAL A 84 -10.57 -14.51 -28.41
N LEU A 85 -9.60 -13.62 -28.56
CA LEU A 85 -9.43 -12.82 -29.77
C LEU A 85 -9.09 -13.71 -30.97
N LEU A 86 -8.05 -14.54 -30.87
CA LEU A 86 -7.62 -15.45 -31.95
C LEU A 86 -8.69 -16.51 -32.25
N GLY A 87 -9.29 -17.09 -31.22
CA GLY A 87 -10.37 -18.06 -31.34
C GLY A 87 -11.61 -17.45 -31.98
N GLY A 88 -11.99 -16.23 -31.60
CA GLY A 88 -13.10 -15.50 -32.19
C GLY A 88 -12.88 -15.14 -33.66
N ILE A 89 -11.67 -14.69 -34.02
CA ILE A 89 -11.29 -14.41 -35.42
C ILE A 89 -11.28 -15.70 -36.24
N ALA A 90 -10.68 -16.77 -35.74
CA ALA A 90 -10.63 -18.06 -36.44
C ALA A 90 -12.03 -18.65 -36.63
N PHE A 91 -12.85 -18.68 -35.56
CA PHE A 91 -14.22 -19.19 -35.62
C PHE A 91 -15.11 -18.34 -36.53
N GLY A 92 -15.06 -17.01 -36.40
CA GLY A 92 -15.78 -16.09 -37.27
C GLY A 92 -15.37 -16.22 -38.74
N GLY A 93 -14.08 -16.40 -39.01
CA GLY A 93 -13.55 -16.67 -40.34
C GLY A 93 -14.07 -17.97 -40.93
N ILE A 94 -14.04 -19.08 -40.17
CA ILE A 94 -14.56 -20.38 -40.61
C ILE A 94 -16.06 -20.29 -40.91
N VAL A 95 -16.85 -19.72 -40.00
CA VAL A 95 -18.30 -19.55 -40.20
C VAL A 95 -18.57 -18.67 -41.42
N GLY A 96 -17.83 -17.57 -41.58
CA GLY A 96 -17.96 -16.68 -42.74
C GLY A 96 -17.65 -17.38 -44.07
N VAL A 97 -16.58 -18.18 -44.13
CA VAL A 97 -16.23 -18.97 -45.32
C VAL A 97 -17.30 -20.02 -45.62
N VAL A 98 -17.79 -20.74 -44.61
CA VAL A 98 -18.84 -21.75 -44.79
C VAL A 98 -20.13 -21.12 -45.31
N VAL A 99 -20.57 -19.99 -44.73
CA VAL A 99 -21.76 -19.27 -45.19
C VAL A 99 -21.57 -18.73 -46.62
N ALA A 100 -20.38 -18.21 -46.95
CA ALA A 100 -20.08 -17.75 -48.30
C ALA A 100 -20.13 -18.89 -49.33
N LEU A 101 -19.61 -20.08 -49.00
CA LEU A 101 -19.67 -21.26 -49.85
C LEU A 101 -21.11 -21.73 -50.07
N VAL A 102 -21.94 -21.75 -49.01
CA VAL A 102 -23.36 -22.11 -49.12
C VAL A 102 -24.14 -21.07 -49.94
N ALA A 103 -23.87 -19.77 -49.74
CA ALA A 103 -24.52 -18.71 -50.52
C ALA A 103 -24.15 -18.79 -52.01
N ALA A 104 -22.87 -19.08 -52.32
CA ALA A 104 -22.41 -19.30 -53.68
C ALA A 104 -23.10 -20.51 -54.34
N ALA A 105 -23.28 -21.62 -53.60
CA ALA A 105 -24.01 -22.79 -54.10
C ALA A 105 -25.50 -22.51 -54.37
N LEU A 106 -26.11 -21.62 -53.59
CA LEU A 106 -27.51 -21.23 -53.74
C LEU A 106 -27.74 -20.05 -54.70
N SER A 107 -26.69 -19.56 -55.37
CA SER A 107 -26.75 -18.37 -56.25
C SER A 107 -27.28 -17.10 -55.56
N VAL A 108 -27.20 -17.04 -54.23
CA VAL A 108 -27.55 -15.86 -53.44
C VAL A 108 -26.36 -14.90 -53.46
N SER A 109 -26.61 -13.59 -53.48
CA SER A 109 -25.56 -12.59 -53.58
C SER A 109 -24.51 -12.76 -52.46
N ALA A 110 -23.24 -12.88 -52.84
CA ALA A 110 -22.12 -13.11 -51.93
C ALA A 110 -21.98 -12.03 -50.83
N TRP A 111 -22.59 -10.87 -51.03
CA TRP A 111 -22.65 -9.76 -50.07
C TRP A 111 -23.32 -10.13 -48.74
N VAL A 112 -24.29 -11.06 -48.73
CA VAL A 112 -24.98 -11.48 -47.49
C VAL A 112 -24.03 -12.24 -46.55
N GLY A 113 -23.15 -13.09 -47.11
CA GLY A 113 -22.16 -13.82 -46.31
C GLY A 113 -21.06 -12.92 -45.75
N PHE A 114 -20.66 -11.88 -46.51
CA PHE A 114 -19.68 -10.90 -46.02
C PHE A 114 -20.27 -10.05 -44.87
N GLY A 115 -21.54 -9.65 -44.98
CA GLY A 115 -22.22 -8.86 -43.95
C GLY A 115 -22.30 -9.58 -42.59
N THR A 116 -22.69 -10.84 -42.56
CA THR A 116 -22.80 -11.60 -41.30
C THR A 116 -21.45 -11.88 -40.66
N GLY A 117 -20.43 -12.21 -41.46
CA GLY A 117 -19.05 -12.40 -40.97
C GLY A 117 -18.46 -11.15 -40.32
N VAL A 118 -18.67 -9.98 -40.95
CA VAL A 118 -18.20 -8.69 -40.42
C VAL A 118 -18.91 -8.33 -39.11
N VAL A 119 -20.21 -8.59 -38.99
CA VAL A 119 -20.96 -8.29 -37.75
C VAL A 119 -20.48 -9.17 -36.60
N ILE A 120 -20.36 -10.49 -36.80
CA ILE A 120 -19.91 -11.41 -35.75
C ILE A 120 -18.46 -11.11 -35.35
N GLY A 121 -17.57 -10.95 -36.33
CA GLY A 121 -16.17 -10.60 -36.08
C GLY A 121 -16.03 -9.24 -35.39
N GLY A 122 -16.84 -8.25 -35.78
CA GLY A 122 -16.87 -6.92 -35.18
C GLY A 122 -17.29 -6.93 -33.72
N VAL A 123 -18.36 -7.68 -33.37
CA VAL A 123 -18.81 -7.82 -31.98
C VAL A 123 -17.76 -8.53 -31.12
N ALA A 124 -17.14 -9.60 -31.63
CA ALA A 124 -16.06 -10.30 -30.93
C ALA A 124 -14.83 -9.40 -30.69
N ALA A 125 -14.42 -8.65 -31.72
CA ALA A 125 -13.30 -7.70 -31.61
C ALA A 125 -13.59 -6.57 -30.60
N LEU A 126 -14.82 -6.03 -30.62
CA LEU A 126 -15.24 -5.01 -29.67
C LEU A 126 -15.23 -5.53 -28.23
N ALA A 127 -15.77 -6.73 -28.00
CA ALA A 127 -15.76 -7.37 -26.68
C ALA A 127 -14.32 -7.58 -26.17
N ALA A 128 -13.41 -8.06 -27.04
CA ALA A 128 -12.01 -8.25 -26.68
C ALA A 128 -11.31 -6.92 -26.33
N LEU A 129 -11.56 -5.85 -27.09
CA LEU A 129 -11.04 -4.50 -26.80
C LEU A 129 -11.54 -3.97 -25.45
N LEU A 130 -12.83 -4.16 -25.14
CA LEU A 130 -13.39 -3.76 -23.85
C LEU A 130 -12.74 -4.53 -22.70
N LEU A 131 -12.57 -5.84 -22.82
CA LEU A 131 -11.87 -6.68 -21.84
C LEU A 131 -10.41 -6.25 -21.61
N LEU A 132 -9.67 -5.96 -22.70
CA LEU A 132 -8.30 -5.44 -22.64
C LEU A 132 -8.22 -4.07 -21.96
N SER A 133 -9.19 -3.19 -22.22
CA SER A 133 -9.24 -1.87 -21.59
C SER A 133 -9.55 -1.96 -20.09
N ALA A 134 -10.46 -2.87 -19.71
CA ALA A 134 -10.84 -3.10 -18.33
C ALA A 134 -9.65 -3.67 -17.54
N SER A 135 -8.94 -4.65 -18.09
CA SER A 135 -7.79 -5.28 -17.42
C SER A 135 -6.68 -4.27 -17.11
N ARG A 136 -6.39 -3.34 -18.03
CA ARG A 136 -5.42 -2.25 -17.80
C ARG A 136 -5.83 -1.33 -16.65
N ARG A 137 -7.12 -0.97 -16.57
CA ARG A 137 -7.65 -0.14 -15.47
C ARG A 137 -7.57 -0.86 -14.12
N LEU A 138 -7.85 -2.16 -14.11
CA LEU A 138 -7.71 -3.02 -12.92
C LEU A 138 -6.24 -3.15 -12.48
N GLN A 139 -5.31 -3.29 -13.42
CA GLN A 139 -3.87 -3.34 -13.13
C GLN A 139 -3.37 -2.03 -12.49
N ALA A 140 -3.77 -0.88 -13.04
CA ALA A 140 -3.41 0.42 -12.47
C ALA A 140 -3.89 0.57 -11.02
N ARG A 141 -5.16 0.22 -10.74
CA ARG A 141 -5.71 0.23 -9.37
C ARG A 141 -5.01 -0.78 -8.46
N GLY A 142 -4.65 -1.95 -8.98
CA GLY A 142 -3.95 -2.98 -8.22
C GLY A 142 -2.57 -2.53 -7.71
N VAL A 143 -1.84 -1.74 -8.50
CA VAL A 143 -0.55 -1.17 -8.08
C VAL A 143 -0.75 -0.18 -6.93
N GLU A 144 -1.73 0.71 -7.03
CA GLU A 144 -2.02 1.70 -5.99
C GLU A 144 -2.48 1.05 -4.66
N VAL A 145 -3.34 0.03 -4.73
CA VAL A 145 -3.75 -0.72 -3.53
C VAL A 145 -2.55 -1.48 -2.94
N LYS A 146 -1.68 -2.06 -3.77
CA LYS A 146 -0.48 -2.74 -3.28
C LYS A 146 0.49 -1.77 -2.60
N ASP A 147 0.73 -0.61 -3.21
CA ASP A 147 1.66 0.39 -2.68
C ASP A 147 1.14 0.96 -1.35
N SER A 148 -0.16 1.26 -1.24
CA SER A 148 -0.77 1.71 0.01
C SER A 148 -0.78 0.64 1.12
N ALA A 149 -1.00 -0.63 0.78
CA ALA A 149 -0.91 -1.73 1.74
C ALA A 149 0.54 -1.97 2.22
N SER A 150 1.51 -1.87 1.29
CA SER A 150 2.94 -2.00 1.60
C SER A 150 3.41 -0.85 2.51
N GLU A 151 2.94 0.37 2.25
CA GLU A 151 3.21 1.53 3.08
C GLU A 151 2.70 1.34 4.52
N GLN A 152 1.46 0.86 4.69
CA GLN A 152 0.92 0.56 6.02
C GLN A 152 1.74 -0.50 6.76
N ALA A 153 2.23 -1.51 6.05
CA ALA A 153 3.10 -2.54 6.61
C ALA A 153 4.46 -1.97 7.05
N ILE A 154 5.06 -1.08 6.25
CA ILE A 154 6.31 -0.38 6.60
C ILE A 154 6.11 0.49 7.85
N LEU A 155 5.02 1.26 7.92
CA LEU A 155 4.71 2.07 9.10
C LEU A 155 4.50 1.21 10.35
N ALA A 156 3.85 0.05 10.24
CA ALA A 156 3.70 -0.89 11.35
C ALA A 156 5.05 -1.48 11.80
N MET A 157 5.93 -1.82 10.86
CA MET A 157 7.30 -2.26 11.18
C MET A 157 8.12 -1.14 11.83
N ALA A 158 7.99 0.10 11.35
CA ALA A 158 8.66 1.26 11.93
C ALA A 158 8.20 1.46 13.37
N ALA A 159 6.90 1.33 13.65
CA ALA A 159 6.36 1.40 15.01
C ALA A 159 6.96 0.34 15.94
N ALA A 160 7.19 -0.88 15.44
CA ALA A 160 7.82 -1.95 16.21
C ALA A 160 9.32 -1.72 16.46
N ARG A 161 10.02 -1.03 15.55
CA ARG A 161 11.48 -0.79 15.60
C ARG A 161 11.88 0.64 15.98
N LYS A 162 11.06 1.31 16.81
CA LYS A 162 11.33 2.69 17.30
C LYS A 162 11.53 3.73 16.19
N GLY A 163 10.86 3.54 15.05
CA GLY A 163 10.85 4.47 13.94
C GLY A 163 12.04 4.35 13.00
N VAL A 164 12.92 3.36 13.16
CA VAL A 164 14.12 3.26 12.33
C VAL A 164 14.17 1.94 11.57
N LEU A 165 14.34 2.01 10.24
CA LEU A 165 14.33 0.83 9.35
C LEU A 165 15.41 0.94 8.28
N THR A 166 15.97 -0.19 7.86
CA THR A 166 16.84 -0.28 6.68
C THR A 166 16.11 -0.92 5.50
N THR A 167 16.58 -0.65 4.28
CA THR A 167 16.02 -1.25 3.06
C THR A 167 16.08 -2.78 3.09
N ALA A 168 17.17 -3.34 3.60
CA ALA A 168 17.36 -4.78 3.73
C ALA A 168 16.35 -5.41 4.72
N GLU A 169 16.08 -4.73 5.83
CA GLU A 169 15.07 -5.17 6.80
C GLU A 169 13.67 -5.20 6.21
N VAL A 170 13.29 -4.15 5.47
CA VAL A 170 11.98 -4.08 4.81
C VAL A 170 11.84 -5.16 3.74
N ALA A 171 12.86 -5.32 2.89
CA ALA A 171 12.90 -6.34 1.85
C ALA A 171 12.77 -7.76 2.43
N HIS A 172 13.57 -8.06 3.45
CA HIS A 172 13.53 -9.36 4.13
C HIS A 172 12.17 -9.61 4.81
N ASN A 173 11.63 -8.58 5.49
CA ASN A 173 10.42 -8.79 6.27
C ASN A 173 9.14 -8.86 5.44
N LEU A 174 9.04 -8.05 4.39
CA LEU A 174 7.88 -8.02 3.49
C LEU A 174 8.04 -8.99 2.31
N GLN A 175 9.16 -9.71 2.21
CA GLN A 175 9.51 -10.56 1.06
C GLN A 175 9.42 -9.80 -0.26
N LEU A 176 9.85 -8.54 -0.25
CA LEU A 176 9.89 -7.69 -1.44
C LEU A 176 11.29 -7.78 -2.07
N PRO A 177 11.39 -7.69 -3.41
CA PRO A 177 12.67 -7.44 -4.06
C PRO A 177 13.34 -6.21 -3.45
N LEU A 178 14.67 -6.26 -3.25
CA LEU A 178 15.41 -5.16 -2.61
C LEU A 178 15.16 -3.81 -3.32
N ARG A 179 15.10 -3.83 -4.66
CA ARG A 179 14.76 -2.67 -5.51
C ARG A 179 13.36 -2.10 -5.25
N ASP A 180 12.37 -2.96 -4.98
CA ASP A 180 10.99 -2.52 -4.71
C ASP A 180 10.88 -1.90 -3.30
N ALA A 181 11.59 -2.48 -2.33
CA ALA A 181 11.68 -1.93 -0.97
C ALA A 181 12.34 -0.55 -0.97
N ASP A 182 13.46 -0.39 -1.70
CA ASP A 182 14.18 0.88 -1.85
C ASP A 182 13.30 1.96 -2.50
N ARG A 183 12.60 1.60 -3.58
CA ARG A 183 11.64 2.48 -4.27
C ARG A 183 10.52 2.94 -3.33
N LEU A 184 9.95 2.02 -2.55
CA LEU A 184 8.89 2.34 -1.59
C LEU A 184 9.39 3.29 -0.49
N LEU A 185 10.53 3.00 0.14
CA LEU A 185 11.11 3.85 1.17
C LEU A 185 11.47 5.25 0.63
N SER A 186 12.05 5.32 -0.56
CA SER A 186 12.34 6.58 -1.24
C SER A 186 11.08 7.39 -1.53
N SER A 187 10.01 6.75 -2.03
CA SER A 187 8.71 7.41 -2.24
C SER A 187 8.06 7.90 -0.93
N MET A 188 8.35 7.27 0.20
CA MET A 188 7.91 7.73 1.52
C MET A 188 8.74 8.91 1.99
N GLY A 189 10.03 8.95 1.64
CA GLY A 189 10.91 10.08 1.85
C GLY A 189 10.47 11.33 1.09
N GLU A 190 10.15 11.18 -0.20
CA GLU A 190 9.62 12.26 -1.05
C GLU A 190 8.32 12.86 -0.49
N ARG A 191 7.48 12.04 0.14
CA ARG A 191 6.22 12.46 0.79
C ARG A 191 6.43 12.99 2.22
N GLY A 192 7.67 13.12 2.69
CA GLY A 192 8.01 13.61 4.03
C GLY A 192 7.66 12.67 5.17
N ARG A 193 7.37 11.39 4.90
CA ARG A 193 7.04 10.38 5.92
C ARG A 193 8.26 9.65 6.46
N ALA A 194 9.36 9.65 5.72
CA ALA A 194 10.63 9.06 6.11
C ALA A 194 11.77 10.06 5.86
N GLN A 195 12.82 10.01 6.67
CA GLN A 195 14.05 10.77 6.46
C GLN A 195 15.20 9.78 6.24
N LEU A 196 15.96 9.96 5.17
CA LEU A 196 17.13 9.15 4.87
C LEU A 196 18.33 9.69 5.64
N GLU A 197 18.90 8.85 6.49
CA GLU A 197 20.09 9.13 7.27
C GLU A 197 21.13 8.04 6.99
N VAL A 198 22.40 8.44 6.92
CA VAL A 198 23.51 7.49 6.82
C VAL A 198 24.04 7.32 8.23
N ASN A 199 24.01 6.08 8.74
CA ASN A 199 24.53 5.81 10.08
C ASN A 199 26.06 5.88 10.10
N ALA A 200 26.67 5.78 11.30
CA ALA A 200 28.13 5.80 11.45
C ALA A 200 28.86 4.65 10.72
N GLU A 201 28.13 3.58 10.37
CA GLU A 201 28.63 2.41 9.66
C GLU A 201 28.53 2.57 8.13
N GLY A 202 28.01 3.70 7.63
CA GLY A 202 27.79 3.95 6.21
C GLY A 202 26.56 3.25 5.63
N LEU A 203 25.68 2.72 6.47
CA LEU A 203 24.43 2.08 6.05
C LEU A 203 23.32 3.13 5.92
N LEU A 204 22.57 3.02 4.81
CA LEU A 204 21.39 3.82 4.55
C LEU A 204 20.24 3.37 5.47
N GLN A 205 19.77 4.29 6.30
CA GLN A 205 18.74 4.07 7.29
C GLN A 205 17.62 5.11 7.12
N TYR A 206 16.37 4.66 7.22
CA TYR A 206 15.19 5.50 7.11
C TYR A 206 14.56 5.70 8.49
N THR A 207 14.44 6.97 8.90
CA THR A 207 13.85 7.39 10.17
C THR A 207 12.44 7.94 9.92
N PHE A 208 11.43 7.35 10.55
CA PHE A 208 10.01 7.70 10.40
C PHE A 208 9.54 8.61 11.53
N ARG A 209 9.22 9.86 11.19
CA ARG A 209 8.70 10.84 12.15
C ARG A 209 7.25 10.51 12.52
N GLY A 210 6.91 10.61 13.81
CA GLY A 210 5.54 10.37 14.30
C GLY A 210 5.14 8.91 14.55
N VAL A 211 6.08 7.97 14.38
CA VAL A 211 5.85 6.53 14.69
C VAL A 211 6.60 6.08 15.94
N SER A 212 7.58 6.87 16.41
CA SER A 212 8.21 6.67 17.71
C SER A 212 7.18 6.88 18.83
N GLN A 213 6.69 5.78 19.41
CA GLN A 213 5.77 5.76 20.56
C GLN A 213 6.36 6.36 21.86
N ASP A 214 7.49 7.07 21.82
CA ASP A 214 7.98 7.80 23.00
C ASP A 214 7.13 9.04 23.33
N GLU A 215 6.09 9.33 22.54
CA GLU A 215 4.98 10.19 22.97
C GLU A 215 3.87 9.40 23.67
N ARG A 216 4.21 8.29 24.35
CA ARG A 216 3.38 7.75 25.43
C ARG A 216 3.41 8.72 26.58
N THR A 217 2.47 9.66 26.61
CA THR A 217 1.88 10.15 27.86
C THR A 217 2.89 10.55 28.94
N GLY A 218 4.06 11.05 28.54
CA GLY A 218 4.77 12.01 29.35
C GLY A 218 3.82 13.18 29.40
N VAL A 219 3.21 13.41 30.56
CA VAL A 219 2.83 14.76 30.97
C VAL A 219 3.94 15.65 30.41
N ARG A 220 3.61 16.55 29.47
CA ARG A 220 4.52 17.62 29.12
C ARG A 220 4.67 18.43 30.39
N VAL A 221 5.56 17.99 31.27
CA VAL A 221 6.34 18.89 32.07
C VAL A 221 7.05 19.67 30.98
N ALA A 222 6.53 20.86 30.67
CA ALA A 222 7.31 21.85 29.94
C ALA A 222 8.71 21.74 30.55
N PRO A 223 9.79 21.59 29.76
CA PRO A 223 11.11 21.63 30.34
C PRO A 223 11.17 22.96 31.08
N SER A 224 10.96 22.92 32.40
CA SER A 224 11.48 23.91 33.30
C SER A 224 12.95 23.72 33.04
N ASP A 225 13.50 24.55 32.16
CA ASP A 225 14.93 24.70 32.05
C ASP A 225 15.29 25.34 33.40
N PRO A 226 15.76 24.58 34.41
CA PRO A 226 16.15 25.18 35.67
C PRO A 226 17.25 26.23 35.44
N GLY A 227 17.97 26.13 34.32
CA GLY A 227 18.89 27.15 33.86
C GLY A 227 18.22 28.43 33.39
N ALA A 228 17.03 28.39 32.79
CA ALA A 228 16.31 29.59 32.37
C ALA A 228 15.76 30.37 33.58
N GLU A 229 15.18 29.68 34.57
CA GLU A 229 14.73 30.31 35.81
C GLU A 229 15.91 30.80 36.66
N ALA A 230 17.02 30.06 36.73
CA ALA A 230 18.23 30.51 37.41
C ALA A 230 18.85 31.73 36.72
N ARG A 231 18.90 31.77 35.37
CA ARG A 231 19.40 32.92 34.61
C ARG A 231 18.51 34.14 34.79
N ALA A 232 17.18 33.99 34.73
CA ALA A 232 16.25 35.09 34.95
C ALA A 232 16.39 35.69 36.36
N ARG A 233 16.58 34.86 37.39
CA ARG A 233 16.78 35.32 38.77
C ARG A 233 18.10 36.07 38.95
N VAL A 234 19.17 35.58 38.32
CA VAL A 234 20.48 36.23 38.35
C VAL A 234 20.46 37.57 37.60
N ASP A 235 19.79 37.63 36.44
CA ASP A 235 19.65 38.87 35.66
C ASP A 235 18.86 39.94 36.44
N GLU A 236 17.82 39.54 37.18
CA GLU A 236 17.04 40.44 38.04
C GLU A 236 17.87 40.98 39.23
N GLU A 237 18.68 40.12 39.87
CA GLU A 237 19.59 40.52 40.95
C GLU A 237 20.67 41.51 40.48
N PHE A 238 21.24 41.28 39.28
CA PHE A 238 22.20 42.20 38.68
C PHE A 238 21.56 43.55 38.32
N ALA A 239 20.31 43.56 37.83
CA ALA A 239 19.59 44.78 37.53
C ALA A 239 19.31 45.59 38.82
N GLU A 240 18.93 44.94 39.92
CA GLU A 240 18.69 45.60 41.21
C GLU A 240 19.99 46.20 41.79
N MET A 241 21.10 45.45 41.75
CA MET A 241 22.40 45.96 42.19
C MET A 241 22.88 47.15 41.34
N ALA A 242 22.65 47.13 40.03
CA ALA A 242 22.98 48.24 39.15
C ALA A 242 22.14 49.50 39.45
N ALA A 243 20.86 49.32 39.81
CA ALA A 243 19.99 50.44 40.22
C ALA A 243 20.46 51.07 41.54
N LYS A 244 20.73 50.26 42.58
CA LYS A 244 21.24 50.75 43.89
C LYS A 244 22.54 51.54 43.76
N ARG A 245 23.43 51.12 42.85
CA ARG A 245 24.71 51.80 42.58
C ARG A 245 24.53 53.17 41.91
N ARG A 246 23.48 53.35 41.09
CA ARG A 246 23.16 54.66 40.49
C ARG A 246 22.56 55.66 41.48
N GLU A 247 21.85 55.17 42.50
CA GLU A 247 21.24 56.00 43.54
C GLU A 247 22.23 56.44 44.64
N GLY A 248 23.50 56.06 44.56
CA GLY A 248 24.51 56.42 45.56
C GLY A 248 24.29 55.77 46.94
N ARG A 249 23.48 54.71 47.00
CA ARG A 249 23.23 53.89 48.20
C ARG A 249 24.04 52.59 48.11
N LEU A 250 25.36 52.70 48.27
CA LEU A 250 26.24 51.58 48.62
C LEU A 250 27.31 52.08 49.58
#